data_AF-A0A843CZE3-F1
#
_entry.id   AF-A0A843CZE3-F1
#
_cell.length_a   1.000
_cell.length_b   1.000
_cell.length_c   1.000
_cell.angle_alpha   90.00
_cell.angle_beta   90.00
_cell.angle_gamma   90.00
#
_symmetry.space_group_name_H-M   'P 1'
#
loop_
_entity.id
_entity.type
_entity.pdbx_description
1 polymer ?
#
loop_
_entity_poly.entity_id
_entity_poly.type
_entity_poly.pdbx_seq_one_letter_code
_entity_poly.pdbx_strand_id
1 'polypeptide(L)' 'MYSSTELMSIGMDHLVQKLGQAEAERFISTVIRESSDYMKTRRLLFDDMTVDQVLEGAVECELGHPSEVPKPKERI' A
#
# COMPACT_ATOMS: atom_id res chain seq x y z
N MET A 1 18.18 2.91 -6.13
CA MET A 1 17.53 1.95 -5.21
C MET A 1 17.58 2.58 -3.84
N TYR A 2 16.42 2.84 -3.24
CA TYR A 2 16.34 3.46 -1.91
C TYR A 2 16.80 2.47 -0.83
N SER A 3 17.45 2.98 0.21
CA SER A 3 17.68 2.20 1.43
C SER A 3 16.35 1.91 2.13
N SER A 4 16.33 0.88 2.98
CA SER A 4 15.13 0.55 3.77
C SER A 4 14.63 1.74 4.59
N THR A 5 15.55 2.55 5.13
CA THR A 5 15.20 3.75 5.90
C THR A 5 14.56 4.83 5.04
N GLU A 6 15.10 5.08 3.84
CA GLU A 6 14.53 6.04 2.90
C GLU A 6 13.15 5.59 2.43
N LEU A 7 12.99 4.30 2.13
CA LEU A 7 11.71 3.73 1.70
C LEU A 7 10.64 3.83 2.80
N MET A 8 11.03 3.56 4.06
CA MET A 8 10.14 3.72 5.21
C MET A 8 9.76 5.19 5.45
N SER A 9 10.71 6.11 5.29
CA SER A 9 10.44 7.56 5.43
C SER A 9 9.45 8.04 4.38
N ILE A 10 9.69 7.70 3.11
CA ILE A 10 8.81 8.07 1.99
C ILE A 10 7.41 7.48 2.20
N GLY A 11 7.32 6.20 2.59
CA GLY A 11 6.04 5.55 2.87
C GLY A 11 5.27 6.22 4.00
N MET A 12 5.95 6.59 5.09
CA MET A 12 5.34 7.28 6.23
C MET A 12 4.83 8.67 5.83
N ASP A 13 5.62 9.43 5.06
CA ASP A 13 5.21 10.75 4.59
C ASP A 13 3.95 10.67 3.73
N HIS A 14 3.87 9.70 2.82
CA HIS A 14 2.67 9.49 2.00
C HIS A 14 1.45 9.05 2.81
N LEU A 15 1.63 8.17 3.79
CA LEU A 15 0.56 7.74 4.70
C LEU A 15 -0.01 8.93 5.49
N VAL A 16 0.87 9.75 6.09
CA VAL A 16 0.47 10.93 6.86
C VAL A 16 -0.21 11.96 5.96
N GLN A 17 0.30 12.20 4.74
CA GLN A 17 -0.31 13.13 3.80
C GLN A 17 -1.72 12.72 3.36
N LYS A 18 -2.00 11.42 3.23
CA LYS A 18 -3.30 10.92 2.75
C LYS A 18 -4.32 10.69 3.86
N LEU A 19 -3.88 10.19 5.02
CA LEU A 19 -4.77 9.78 6.11
C LEU A 19 -4.80 10.79 7.27
N GLY A 20 -3.78 11.66 7.37
CA GLY A 20 -3.53 12.46 8.57
C GLY A 20 -2.77 11.68 9.64
N GLN A 21 -2.17 12.40 10.59
CA GLN A 21 -1.22 11.83 11.55
C GLN A 21 -1.84 10.74 12.45
N ALA A 22 -3.02 10.98 13.00
CA ALA A 22 -3.66 10.05 13.94
C ALA A 22 -4.10 8.74 13.26
N GLU A 23 -4.68 8.83 12.05
CA GLU A 23 -5.13 7.64 11.32
C GLU A 23 -3.96 6.87 10.71
N ALA A 24 -2.88 7.56 10.28
CA ALA A 24 -1.66 6.91 9.84
C ALA A 24 -1.00 6.10 10.99
N GLU A 25 -0.93 6.66 12.20
CA GLU A 25 -0.41 5.95 13.37
C GLU A 25 -1.26 4.73 13.74
N ARG A 26 -2.59 4.88 13.70
CA ARG A 26 -3.53 3.78 13.94
C ARG A 26 -3.39 2.67 12.92
N PHE A 27 -3.24 3.03 11.63
CA PHE A 27 -2.99 2.08 10.55
C PHE A 27 -1.71 1.27 10.79
N ILE A 28 -0.59 1.95 11.01
CA ILE A 28 0.71 1.29 11.27
C ILE A 28 0.64 0.40 12.51
N SER A 29 0.03 0.88 13.58
CA SER A 29 -0.15 0.11 14.82
C SER A 29 -0.98 -1.16 14.58
N THR A 30 -1.99 -1.08 13.71
CA THR A 30 -2.82 -2.23 13.33
C THR A 30 -2.01 -3.22 12.50
N VAL A 31 -1.27 -2.75 11.49
CA VAL A 31 -0.41 -3.59 10.64
C VAL A 31 0.67 -4.32 11.46
N ILE A 32 1.29 -3.65 12.44
CA ILE A 32 2.32 -4.27 13.30
C ILE A 32 1.69 -5.32 14.24
N ARG A 33 0.55 -4.98 14.88
CA ARG A 33 -0.16 -5.88 15.81
C ARG A 33 -0.73 -7.11 15.10
N GLU A 34 -1.23 -6.93 13.89
CA GLU A 34 -1.85 -7.97 13.07
C GLU A 34 -0.87 -8.54 12.03
N SER A 35 0.45 -8.47 12.28
CA SER A 35 1.48 -8.93 11.34
C SER A 35 1.33 -10.39 10.87
N SER A 36 0.58 -11.23 11.59
CA SER A 36 0.18 -12.57 11.17
C SER A 36 -0.92 -12.60 10.08
N ASP A 37 -1.72 -11.54 9.95
CA ASP A 37 -2.78 -11.37 8.96
C ASP A 37 -2.37 -10.57 7.72
N TYR A 38 -1.13 -10.06 7.63
CA TYR A 38 -0.65 -9.40 6.40
C TYR A 38 -0.81 -10.30 5.16
N MET A 39 -0.61 -11.61 5.28
CA MET A 39 -0.90 -12.53 4.16
C MET A 39 -2.39 -12.59 3.82
N LYS A 40 -3.30 -12.55 4.81
CA LYS A 40 -4.74 -12.55 4.54
C LYS A 40 -5.20 -11.22 3.96
N THR A 41 -4.68 -10.10 4.45
CA THR A 41 -4.95 -8.76 3.93
C THR A 41 -4.40 -8.60 2.52
N ARG A 42 -3.19 -9.11 2.24
CA ARG A 42 -2.63 -9.14 0.89
C ARG A 42 -3.49 -9.99 -0.05
N ARG A 43 -3.94 -11.17 0.40
CA ARG A 43 -4.89 -12.00 -0.35
C ARG A 43 -6.20 -11.25 -0.62
N LEU A 44 -6.76 -10.59 0.38
CA LEU A 44 -7.99 -9.81 0.22
C LEU A 44 -7.87 -8.65 -0.79
N LEU A 45 -6.69 -8.03 -0.85
CA LEU A 45 -6.42 -6.89 -1.73
C LEU A 45 -6.00 -7.31 -3.15
N PHE A 46 -5.38 -8.48 -3.30
CA PHE A 46 -4.67 -8.87 -4.53
C PHE A 46 -4.91 -10.31 -5.01
N ASP A 47 -5.80 -11.12 -4.40
CA ASP A 47 -5.99 -12.54 -4.81
C ASP A 47 -6.49 -12.69 -6.25
N ASP A 48 -7.22 -11.71 -6.77
CA ASP A 48 -7.69 -11.70 -8.16
C ASP A 48 -6.67 -11.07 -9.13
N MET A 49 -5.47 -10.70 -8.63
CA MET A 49 -4.40 -10.10 -9.43
C MET A 49 -3.22 -11.05 -9.55
N THR A 50 -2.75 -11.28 -10.78
CA THR A 50 -1.48 -11.98 -10.99
C THR A 50 -0.32 -11.09 -10.55
N VAL A 51 0.81 -11.70 -10.22
CA VAL A 51 2.05 -10.97 -9.87
C VAL A 51 2.42 -9.97 -10.98
N ASP A 52 2.18 -10.31 -12.24
CA ASP A 52 2.42 -9.45 -13.40
C ASP A 52 1.52 -8.22 -13.40
N GLN A 53 0.25 -8.33 -13.00
CA GLN A 53 -0.67 -7.19 -12.92
C GLN A 53 -0.31 -6.23 -11.79
N VAL A 54 0.18 -6.75 -10.66
CA VAL A 54 0.69 -5.92 -9.56
C VAL A 54 1.96 -5.20 -10.00
N LEU A 55 2.83 -5.87 -10.76
CA LEU A 55 4.06 -5.30 -11.29
C LEU A 55 3.78 -4.22 -12.34
N GLU A 56 2.87 -4.46 -13.28
CA GLU A 56 2.45 -3.46 -14.27
C GLU A 56 1.88 -2.21 -13.59
N GLY A 57 0.99 -2.36 -12.60
CA GLY A 57 0.44 -1.22 -11.86
C GLY A 57 1.51 -0.42 -11.10
N ALA A 58 2.52 -1.09 -10.56
CA ALA A 58 3.65 -0.43 -9.91
C ALA A 58 4.50 0.37 -10.90
N VAL A 59 4.79 -0.21 -12.08
CA VAL A 59 5.53 0.46 -13.16
C VAL A 59 4.75 1.64 -13.72
N GLU A 60 3.43 1.52 -13.89
CA GLU A 60 2.57 2.63 -14.33
C GLU A 60 2.54 3.79 -13.31
N CYS A 61 2.56 3.49 -12.01
CA CYS A 61 2.65 4.50 -10.95
C CYS A 61 4.02 5.22 -10.97
N GLU A 62 5.11 4.51 -11.23
CA GLU A 62 6.46 5.11 -11.34
C GLU A 62 6.63 6.00 -12.58
N LEU A 63 5.90 5.71 -13.67
CA LEU A 63 5.94 6.46 -14.92
C LEU A 63 5.14 7.78 -14.88
N GLY A 64 4.59 8.17 -13.73
CA GLY A 64 4.08 9.53 -13.50
C GLY A 64 2.66 9.79 -14.01
N HIS A 65 1.89 8.75 -14.30
CA HIS A 65 0.45 8.91 -14.47
C HIS A 65 -0.23 8.88 -13.09
N PRO A 66 -1.03 9.89 -12.71
CA PRO A 66 -1.91 9.82 -11.55
C PRO A 66 -3.09 8.91 -11.91
N SER A 67 -2.79 7.66 -12.25
CA SER A 67 -3.78 6.61 -12.42
C SER A 67 -4.13 6.14 -11.02
N GLU A 68 -5.43 6.10 -10.74
CA GLU A 68 -5.98 5.60 -9.51
C GLU A 68 -5.30 4.28 -9.15
N VAL A 69 -4.55 4.25 -8.04
CA VAL A 69 -4.10 2.99 -7.40
C VAL A 69 -5.22 1.98 -7.59
N PRO A 70 -4.98 0.80 -8.20
CA PRO A 70 -6.06 -0.12 -8.51
C PRO A 70 -6.88 -0.33 -7.24
N LYS A 71 -8.06 0.30 -7.20
CA LYS A 71 -8.86 0.35 -6.00
C LYS A 71 -9.34 -1.08 -5.80
N PRO A 72 -9.03 -1.73 -4.65
CA PRO A 72 -9.73 -2.95 -4.29
C PRO A 72 -11.21 -2.62 -4.36
N LYS A 73 -11.97 -3.37 -5.17
CA LYS A 73 -13.38 -3.04 -5.44
C LYS A 73 -14.12 -2.79 -4.13
N GLU A 74 -14.69 -1.59 -3.97
CA GLU A 74 -15.66 -1.29 -2.92
C GLU A 74 -16.78 -2.32 -3.02
N ARG A 75 -16.94 -3.12 -1.96
CA ARG A 75 -18.04 -4.08 -1.87
C ARG A 75 -19.32 -3.28 -1.64
N ILE A 76 -20.27 -3.43 -2.57
CA ILE A 76 -21.70 -3.13 -2.39
C ILE A 76 -22.21 -3.88 -1.16
#